data_AF-A0A7V0L1Q6-F1
#
_entry.id   AF-A0A7V0L1Q6-F1
#
_cell.length_a   1.000
_cell.length_b   1.000
_cell.length_c   1.000
_cell.angle_alpha   90.00
_cell.angle_beta   90.00
_cell.angle_gamma   90.00
#
_symmetry.space_group_name_H-M   'P 1'
#
loop_
_entity.id
_entity.type
_entity.pdbx_description
1 polymer ?
#
loop_
_entity_poly.entity_id
_entity_poly.type
_entity_poly.pdbx_seq_one_letter_code
_entity_poly.pdbx_strand_id
1 'polypeptide(L)'
;MKEPETLLPKHGGYRKLKSFQIAQLVYDVTVRFCSRYIDKRSRTHDQMVQAARSGVQNIAEGSQMSGTSKKMEMKLTNVARASLEELRLDYEDFLRQRGLEKWEPDDPALVRFKKKRCSTLEEVQAWVKDEHRRALTDTAGHE
;
A
#
# COMPACT_ATOMS: atom_id res chain seq x y z
N MET A 1 18.82 -12.17 -40.25
CA MET A 1 19.24 -10.84 -39.75
C MET A 1 19.21 -10.91 -38.23
N LYS A 2 20.33 -10.65 -37.55
CA LYS A 2 20.33 -10.51 -36.08
C LYS A 2 19.57 -9.22 -35.76
N GLU A 3 18.63 -9.28 -34.83
CA GLU A 3 17.97 -8.06 -34.30
C GLU A 3 19.05 -7.08 -33.82
N PRO A 4 18.88 -5.77 -34.04
CA PRO A 4 19.84 -4.79 -33.56
C PRO A 4 19.96 -4.92 -32.04
N GLU A 5 21.19 -5.09 -31.54
CA GLU A 5 21.48 -5.06 -30.11
C GLU A 5 21.01 -3.71 -29.56
N THR A 6 19.85 -3.71 -28.91
CA THR A 6 19.37 -2.55 -28.16
C THR A 6 20.34 -2.29 -27.02
N LEU A 7 21.08 -1.18 -27.11
CA LEU A 7 22.09 -0.73 -26.13
C LEU A 7 21.57 -0.67 -24.69
N LEU A 8 20.25 -0.57 -24.50
CA LEU A 8 19.59 -0.58 -23.20
C LEU A 8 18.51 -1.68 -23.16
N PRO A 9 18.41 -2.46 -22.07
CA PRO A 9 17.31 -3.40 -21.88
C PRO A 9 15.97 -2.65 -21.74
N LYS A 10 14.85 -3.33 -21.98
CA LYS A 10 13.51 -2.77 -21.73
C LYS A 10 13.39 -2.33 -20.26
N HIS A 11 13.04 -1.06 -20.04
CA HIS A 11 12.94 -0.43 -18.71
C HIS A 11 11.71 0.50 -18.66
N GLY A 12 11.40 1.04 -17.47
CA GLY A 12 10.34 2.04 -17.31
C GLY A 12 8.89 1.52 -17.40
N GLY A 13 8.69 0.20 -17.45
CA GLY A 13 7.39 -0.47 -17.45
C GLY A 13 6.68 -0.53 -16.09
N TYR A 14 7.00 0.37 -15.16
CA TYR A 14 6.59 0.30 -13.74
C TYR A 14 5.09 0.16 -13.52
N ARG A 15 4.26 0.72 -14.40
CA ARG A 15 2.79 0.60 -14.34
C ARG A 15 2.29 -0.85 -14.43
N LYS A 16 3.10 -1.77 -14.97
CA LYS A 16 2.81 -3.21 -15.05
C LYS A 16 3.32 -3.98 -13.82
N LEU A 17 4.09 -3.36 -12.93
CA LEU A 17 4.58 -4.01 -11.73
C LEU A 17 3.46 -4.11 -10.69
N LYS A 18 3.23 -5.32 -10.18
CA LYS A 18 2.28 -5.54 -9.08
C LYS A 18 2.66 -4.72 -7.84
N SER A 19 3.95 -4.59 -7.54
CA SER A 19 4.44 -3.77 -6.42
C SER A 19 4.05 -2.30 -6.57
N PHE A 20 4.13 -1.74 -7.79
CA PHE A 20 3.72 -0.37 -8.06
C PHE A 20 2.21 -0.20 -7.89
N GLN A 21 1.41 -1.10 -8.48
CA GLN A 21 -0.05 -1.06 -8.40
C GLN A 21 -0.55 -1.16 -6.95
N ILE A 22 0.01 -2.09 -6.17
CA ILE A 22 -0.33 -2.27 -4.76
C ILE A 22 0.12 -1.06 -3.94
N ALA A 23 1.35 -0.56 -4.14
CA ALA A 23 1.83 0.62 -3.43
C ALA A 23 0.96 1.87 -3.74
N GLN A 24 0.50 2.01 -4.99
CA GLN A 24 -0.40 3.09 -5.36
C GLN A 24 -1.75 3.00 -4.62
N LEU A 25 -2.34 1.81 -4.55
CA LEU A 25 -3.55 1.59 -3.75
C LEU A 25 -3.30 1.87 -2.25
N VAL A 26 -2.15 1.45 -1.71
CA VAL A 26 -1.75 1.76 -0.33
C VAL A 26 -1.65 3.27 -0.11
N TYR A 27 -1.15 4.03 -1.08
CA TYR A 27 -1.12 5.48 -1.01
C TYR A 27 -2.52 6.09 -0.94
N ASP A 28 -3.41 5.70 -1.84
CA ASP A 28 -4.78 6.23 -1.89
C ASP A 28 -5.56 5.90 -0.60
N VAL A 29 -5.40 4.67 -0.09
CA VAL A 29 -5.99 4.25 1.19
C VAL A 29 -5.40 5.04 2.35
N THR A 30 -4.08 5.26 2.38
CA THR A 30 -3.41 6.03 3.44
C THR A 30 -3.89 7.46 3.48
N VAL A 31 -4.00 8.14 2.33
CA VAL A 31 -4.52 9.52 2.28
C VAL A 31 -5.93 9.60 2.89
N ARG A 32 -6.79 8.64 2.56
CA ARG A 32 -8.15 8.56 3.11
C ARG A 32 -8.13 8.25 4.61
N PHE A 33 -7.31 7.30 5.05
CA PHE A 33 -7.16 6.91 6.45
C PHE A 33 -6.72 8.11 7.30
N CYS A 34 -5.63 8.77 6.91
CA CYS A 34 -5.10 9.94 7.61
C CYS A 34 -6.14 11.06 7.67
N SER A 35 -6.83 11.34 6.56
CA SER A 35 -7.90 12.36 6.51
C SER A 35 -9.07 12.07 7.46
N ARG A 36 -9.30 10.80 7.83
CA ARG A 36 -10.45 10.36 8.62
C ARG A 36 -10.14 10.16 10.10
N TYR A 37 -8.93 9.69 10.42
CA TYR A 37 -8.57 9.17 11.73
C TYR A 37 -7.38 9.87 12.40
N ILE A 38 -6.65 10.68 11.65
CA ILE A 38 -5.49 11.41 12.15
C ILE A 38 -5.78 12.90 12.07
N ASP A 39 -5.39 13.66 13.10
CA ASP A 39 -5.54 15.11 13.06
C ASP A 39 -4.72 15.70 11.88
N LYS A 40 -5.38 16.51 11.06
CA LYS A 40 -4.80 17.05 9.81
C LYS A 40 -3.62 17.99 10.03
N ARG A 41 -3.45 18.53 11.24
CA ARG A 41 -2.31 19.40 11.60
C ARG A 41 -1.22 18.63 12.34
N SER A 42 -1.43 17.35 12.63
CA SER A 42 -0.43 16.54 13.31
C SER A 42 0.72 16.16 12.38
N ARG A 43 1.90 16.05 12.96
CA ARG A 43 3.10 15.58 12.26
C ARG A 43 2.93 14.14 11.73
N THR A 44 2.21 13.30 12.47
CA THR A 44 1.90 11.91 12.08
C THR A 44 1.11 11.85 10.77
N HIS A 45 0.14 12.74 10.57
CA HIS A 45 -0.62 12.81 9.31
C HIS A 45 0.32 12.98 8.11
N ASP A 46 1.22 13.97 8.19
CA ASP A 46 2.16 14.25 7.12
C ASP A 46 3.17 13.12 6.92
N GLN A 47 3.67 12.53 8.00
CA GLN A 47 4.64 11.44 7.95
C GLN A 47 4.07 10.21 7.23
N MET A 48 2.88 9.75 7.62
CA MET A 48 2.24 8.60 6.99
C MET A 48 1.98 8.83 5.49
N VAL A 49 1.42 9.99 5.13
CA VAL A 49 1.13 10.33 3.73
C VAL A 49 2.42 10.42 2.91
N GLN A 50 3.49 11.00 3.45
CA GLN A 50 4.78 11.09 2.76
C GLN A 50 5.47 9.72 2.64
N ALA A 51 5.42 8.87 3.66
CA ALA A 51 5.98 7.52 3.61
C ALA A 51 5.30 6.69 2.51
N ALA A 52 3.96 6.74 2.45
CA ALA A 52 3.20 6.09 1.39
C ALA A 52 3.55 6.63 -0.01
N ARG A 53 3.62 7.96 -0.17
CA ARG A 53 3.99 8.60 -1.44
C ARG A 53 5.41 8.23 -1.88
N SER A 54 6.37 8.29 -0.95
CA SER A 54 7.78 7.92 -1.17
C SER A 54 7.90 6.48 -1.66
N GLY A 55 7.16 5.54 -1.06
CA GLY A 55 7.12 4.14 -1.49
C GLY A 55 6.76 3.99 -2.97
N VAL A 56 5.68 4.64 -3.42
CA VAL A 56 5.22 4.57 -4.82
C VAL A 56 6.23 5.21 -5.78
N GLN A 57 6.74 6.40 -5.44
CA GLN A 57 7.66 7.15 -6.29
C GLN A 57 8.98 6.40 -6.50
N ASN A 58 9.57 5.88 -5.43
CA ASN A 58 10.83 5.15 -5.52
C ASN A 58 10.71 3.84 -6.34
N ILE A 59 9.54 3.17 -6.34
CA ILE A 59 9.30 2.02 -7.24
C ILE A 59 9.30 2.48 -8.71
N ALA A 60 8.61 3.58 -9.00
CA ALA A 60 8.55 4.12 -10.36
C ALA A 60 9.94 4.56 -10.85
N GLU A 61 10.65 5.36 -10.05
CA GLU A 61 11.98 5.86 -10.36
C GLU A 61 13.00 4.72 -10.50
N GLY A 62 12.99 3.75 -9.58
CA GLY A 62 13.87 2.58 -9.66
C GLY A 62 13.68 1.79 -10.95
N SER A 63 12.43 1.60 -11.37
CA SER A 63 12.10 0.93 -12.63
C SER A 63 12.52 1.73 -13.87
N GLN A 64 12.42 3.07 -13.85
CA GLN A 64 12.95 3.91 -14.94
C GLN A 64 14.47 3.80 -15.04
N MET A 65 15.17 3.86 -13.90
CA MET A 65 16.63 3.80 -13.84
C MET A 65 17.21 2.41 -14.13
N SER A 66 16.39 1.34 -14.10
CA SER A 66 16.81 -0.04 -14.34
C SER A 66 17.51 -0.29 -15.68
N GLY A 67 17.21 0.54 -16.69
CA GLY A 67 17.84 0.48 -18.00
C GLY A 67 19.25 1.05 -18.04
N THR A 68 19.54 2.02 -17.17
CA THR A 68 20.79 2.80 -17.17
C THR A 68 21.71 2.48 -15.99
N SER A 69 21.17 2.09 -14.84
CA SER A 69 21.96 1.81 -13.63
C SER A 69 21.27 0.82 -12.68
N LYS A 70 21.81 -0.40 -12.61
CA LYS A 70 21.39 -1.43 -11.64
C LYS A 70 21.63 -1.00 -10.19
N LYS A 71 22.70 -0.25 -9.93
CA LYS A 71 23.00 0.30 -8.61
C LYS A 71 21.89 1.22 -8.12
N MET A 72 21.41 2.12 -8.98
CA MET A 72 20.33 3.06 -8.63
C MET A 72 18.98 2.35 -8.51
N GLU A 73 18.68 1.40 -9.40
CA GLU A 73 17.48 0.55 -9.30
C GLU A 73 17.38 -0.14 -7.92
N MET A 74 18.46 -0.80 -7.48
CA MET A 74 18.50 -1.47 -6.18
C MET A 74 18.38 -0.49 -5.02
N LYS A 75 19.05 0.66 -5.10
CA LYS A 75 18.98 1.70 -4.07
C LYS A 75 17.55 2.20 -3.90
N LEU A 76 16.89 2.60 -4.98
CA LEU A 76 15.53 3.13 -4.96
C LEU A 76 14.51 2.05 -4.52
N THR A 77 14.70 0.81 -4.95
CA THR A 77 13.88 -0.32 -4.47
C THR A 77 13.99 -0.49 -2.95
N ASN A 78 15.19 -0.36 -2.38
CA ASN A 78 15.40 -0.43 -0.94
C ASN A 78 14.77 0.77 -0.19
N VAL A 79 14.84 1.98 -0.75
CA VAL A 79 14.18 3.16 -0.18
C VAL A 79 12.66 2.95 -0.19
N ALA A 80 12.08 2.45 -1.29
CA ALA A 80 10.66 2.14 -1.36
C ALA A 80 10.23 1.14 -0.27
N ARG A 81 11.02 0.07 -0.08
CA ARG A 81 10.79 -0.93 0.97
C ARG A 81 10.84 -0.32 2.37
N ALA A 82 11.84 0.53 2.64
CA ALA A 82 11.97 1.20 3.92
C ALA A 82 10.79 2.14 4.19
N SER A 83 10.37 2.96 3.22
CA SER A 83 9.21 3.85 3.38
C SER A 83 7.90 3.10 3.62
N LEU A 84 7.69 1.95 2.96
CA LEU A 84 6.50 1.13 3.20
C LEU A 84 6.53 0.40 4.54
N GLU A 85 7.72 0.07 5.05
CA GLU A 85 7.90 -0.51 6.37
C GLU A 85 7.66 0.52 7.48
N GLU A 86 8.16 1.75 7.32
CA GLU A 86 7.84 2.88 8.22
C GLU A 86 6.33 3.10 8.29
N LEU A 87 5.66 3.14 7.13
CA LEU A 87 4.20 3.27 7.07
C LEU A 87 3.47 2.12 7.79
N ARG A 88 3.97 0.88 7.66
CA ARG A 88 3.39 -0.27 8.38
C ARG A 88 3.49 -0.08 9.88
N LEU A 89 4.64 0.36 10.39
CA LEU A 89 4.85 0.64 11.81
C LEU A 89 3.93 1.76 12.30
N ASP A 90 3.72 2.82 11.51
CA ASP A 90 2.77 3.89 11.85
C ASP A 90 1.33 3.38 12.01
N TYR A 91 0.89 2.45 11.16
CA TYR A 91 -0.41 1.78 11.32
C TYR A 91 -0.47 0.93 12.59
N GLU A 92 0.58 0.17 12.89
CA GLU A 92 0.65 -0.67 14.10
C GLU A 92 0.65 0.18 15.37
N ASP A 93 1.36 1.30 15.37
CA ASP A 93 1.35 2.27 16.46
C ASP A 93 -0.01 2.93 16.63
N PHE A 94 -0.70 3.28 15.53
CA PHE A 94 -2.06 3.80 15.59
C PHE A 94 -3.01 2.83 16.30
N LEU A 95 -2.96 1.54 15.96
CA LEU A 95 -3.79 0.50 16.58
C LEU A 95 -3.45 0.33 18.06
N ARG A 96 -2.15 0.14 18.37
CA ARG A 96 -1.64 -0.09 19.72
C ARG A 96 -1.98 1.06 20.67
N GLN A 97 -1.79 2.30 20.24
CA GLN A 97 -2.07 3.49 21.07
C GLN A 97 -3.57 3.69 21.35
N ARG A 98 -4.45 3.06 20.57
CA ARG A 98 -5.91 3.15 20.70
C ARG A 98 -6.55 1.89 21.26
N GLY A 99 -5.74 0.88 21.63
CA GLY A 99 -6.26 -0.41 22.10
C GLY A 99 -7.07 -1.15 21.04
N LEU A 100 -6.81 -0.90 19.76
CA LEU A 100 -7.46 -1.60 18.66
C LEU A 100 -6.70 -2.88 18.33
N GLU A 101 -7.44 -3.95 18.06
CA GLU A 101 -6.87 -5.25 17.71
C GLU A 101 -6.24 -5.22 16.32
N LYS A 102 -5.08 -5.87 16.21
CA LYS A 102 -4.47 -6.19 14.92
C LYS A 102 -4.92 -7.59 14.54
N TRP A 103 -5.55 -7.72 13.38
CA TRP A 103 -5.97 -9.02 12.87
C TRP A 103 -4.78 -9.93 12.58
N GLU A 104 -4.90 -11.16 13.06
CA GLU A 104 -3.97 -12.25 12.72
C GLU A 104 -4.14 -12.68 11.26
N PRO A 105 -3.13 -13.34 10.65
CA PRO A 105 -3.13 -13.68 9.23
C PRO A 105 -4.34 -14.50 8.73
N ASP A 106 -4.96 -15.27 9.62
CA ASP A 106 -6.09 -16.18 9.44
C ASP A 106 -7.45 -15.58 9.82
N ASP A 107 -7.50 -14.33 10.30
CA ASP A 107 -8.74 -13.63 10.60
C ASP A 107 -9.70 -13.69 9.39
N PRO A 108 -10.98 -14.07 9.58
CA PRO A 108 -11.92 -14.23 8.49
C PRO A 108 -12.09 -12.98 7.62
N ALA A 109 -12.08 -11.78 8.21
CA ALA A 109 -12.17 -10.52 7.47
C ALA A 109 -10.92 -10.32 6.62
N LEU A 110 -9.73 -10.55 7.18
CA LEU A 110 -8.48 -10.43 6.44
C LEU A 110 -8.37 -11.44 5.28
N VAL A 111 -8.82 -12.68 5.49
CA VAL A 111 -8.89 -13.71 4.43
C VAL A 111 -9.82 -13.26 3.29
N ARG A 112 -11.00 -12.74 3.62
CA ARG A 112 -11.95 -12.19 2.63
C ARG A 112 -11.36 -11.01 1.86
N PHE A 113 -10.70 -10.08 2.55
CA PHE A 113 -10.01 -8.95 1.93
C PHE A 113 -8.96 -9.42 0.90
N LYS A 114 -8.08 -10.34 1.31
CA LYS A 114 -7.06 -10.93 0.43
C LYS A 114 -7.70 -11.57 -0.80
N LYS A 115 -8.80 -12.32 -0.63
CA LYS A 115 -9.53 -12.98 -1.73
C LYS A 115 -10.16 -11.97 -2.71
N LYS A 116 -10.61 -10.82 -2.22
CA LYS A 116 -11.23 -9.78 -3.07
C LYS A 116 -10.25 -9.17 -4.08
N ARG A 117 -8.95 -9.14 -3.76
CA ARG A 117 -7.88 -8.60 -4.64
C ARG A 117 -8.22 -7.19 -5.14
N CYS A 118 -8.62 -6.31 -4.23
CA CYS A 118 -8.95 -4.93 -4.58
C CYS A 118 -7.78 -4.26 -5.33
N SER A 119 -8.14 -3.52 -6.36
CA SER A 119 -7.26 -2.80 -7.27
C SER A 119 -7.51 -1.28 -7.24
N THR A 120 -8.65 -0.86 -6.69
CA THR A 120 -9.06 0.54 -6.58
C THR A 120 -9.51 0.89 -5.16
N LEU A 121 -9.49 2.18 -4.84
CA LEU A 121 -9.98 2.68 -3.55
C LEU A 121 -11.47 2.41 -3.37
N GLU A 122 -12.25 2.48 -4.46
CA GLU A 122 -13.69 2.20 -4.47
C GLU A 122 -13.97 0.74 -4.10
N GLU A 123 -13.18 -0.20 -4.61
CA GLU A 123 -13.28 -1.62 -4.25
C GLU A 123 -12.95 -1.87 -2.78
N VAL A 124 -11.93 -1.18 -2.24
CA VAL A 124 -11.61 -1.23 -0.81
C VAL A 124 -12.77 -0.68 0.02
N GLN A 125 -13.34 0.46 -0.37
CA GLN A 125 -14.49 1.05 0.33
C GLN A 125 -15.72 0.15 0.29
N ALA A 126 -16.00 -0.48 -0.85
CA ALA A 126 -17.10 -1.44 -0.98
C ALA A 126 -16.88 -2.63 -0.04
N TRP A 127 -15.66 -3.18 0.00
CA TRP A 127 -15.32 -4.27 0.91
C TRP A 127 -15.50 -3.86 2.39
N VAL A 128 -15.03 -2.67 2.79
CA VAL A 128 -15.23 -2.15 4.16
C VAL A 128 -16.71 -2.04 4.52
N LYS A 129 -17.56 -1.56 3.60
CA LYS A 129 -19.02 -1.47 3.83
C LYS A 129 -19.66 -2.85 4.01
N ASP A 130 -19.26 -3.83 3.19
CA ASP A 130 -19.77 -5.19 3.29
C ASP A 130 -19.33 -5.85 4.61
N GLU A 131 -18.09 -5.61 5.04
CA GLU A 131 -17.55 -6.16 6.28
C GLU A 131 -18.22 -5.56 7.53
N HIS A 132 -18.47 -4.25 7.54
CA HIS A 132 -19.28 -3.62 8.59
C HIS A 132 -20.69 -4.18 8.66
N ARG A 133 -21.33 -4.46 7.51
CA ARG A 133 -22.67 -5.05 7.50
C ARG A 133 -22.67 -6.45 8.12
N ARG A 134 -21.66 -7.26 7.83
CA ARG A 134 -21.51 -8.62 8.40
C ARG A 134 -21.35 -8.58 9.91
N ALA A 135 -20.48 -7.70 10.41
CA ALA A 135 -20.26 -7.56 11.85
C ALA A 135 -21.55 -7.18 12.61
N LEU A 136 -22.40 -6.34 12.00
CA LEU A 136 -23.71 -5.96 12.56
C LEU A 136 -24.74 -7.11 12.53
N THR A 137 -24.73 -7.95 11.49
CA THR A 137 -25.65 -9.10 11.43
C THR A 137 -25.25 -10.22 12.37
N ASP A 138 -23.95 -10.43 12.56
CA ASP A 138 -23.45 -11.49 13.46
C ASP A 138 -23.71 -11.15 14.94
N THR A 139 -23.68 -9.85 15.29
CA THR A 139 -24.03 -9.36 16.63
C THR A 139 -25.54 -9.39 16.90
N ALA A 140 -26.37 -9.07 15.90
CA ALA A 140 -27.84 -9.11 16.03
C ALA A 140 -28.44 -10.53 16.10
N GLY A 141 -27.67 -11.59 15.79
CA GLY A 141 -28.10 -12.99 15.91
C GLY A 141 -27.79 -13.65 17.25
N HIS A 142 -27.20 -12.91 18.20
CA HIS A 142 -26.80 -13.38 19.54
C HIS A 142 -27.61 -12.70 20.67
N GLU A 143 -28.75 -12.08 20.36
CA GLU A 143 -29.75 -11.56 21.30
C GLU A 143 -31.05 -12.37 21.19
#